data_AF-A0A7G9XPY1-F1
#
_entry.id   AF-A0A7G9XPY1-F1
#
_cell.length_a   1.000
_cell.length_b   1.000
_cell.length_c   1.000
_cell.angle_alpha   90.00
_cell.angle_beta   90.00
_cell.angle_gamma   90.00
#
_symmetry.space_group_name_H-M   'P 1'
#
loop_
_entity.id
_entity.type
_entity.pdbx_description
1 polymer ?
#
loop_
_entity_poly.entity_id
_entity_poly.type
_entity_poly.pdbx_seq_one_letter_code
_entity_poly.pdbx_strand_id
1 'polypeptide(L)'
;MRVLLGWVGAAVILAGALVGGVLAANATVFSASAFVRDYLASLADGHVDEVLALPGVDAKGLDERLLDERAFTGVDAEVVGDEVRAGVHRVRVAVSGGGVSGEAVLEVERIGSRFGLFPEWGFASSPVTTVQVSTTGDARFTAGGVPLATAGGRPAAFAALTPALYVFEHDSQFLEAEPVAVLATGTDAAVALDIRPNAVFTAIVADAVEADLLACTEQGILFPVGCPFGHAIENRVVSEPVWTIAEPPAVELVASERFGLWEVHGSDGVARLTVDVQSLFDGSITSLEHDVPFAASYGIAFEGTTVVLTPVGPGG
;
A
#
# COMPACT_ATOMS: atom_id res chain seq x y z
N MET A 1 48.40 64.42 11.54
CA MET A 1 48.22 63.37 12.57
C MET A 1 46.76 63.15 12.96
N ARG A 2 46.03 64.15 13.48
CA ARG A 2 44.65 63.99 14.01
C ARG A 2 43.60 63.51 12.98
N VAL A 3 43.65 64.03 11.75
CA VAL A 3 42.72 63.61 10.67
C VAL A 3 43.00 62.15 10.26
N LEU A 4 44.27 61.75 10.16
CA LEU A 4 44.66 60.36 9.89
C LEU A 4 44.21 59.41 11.00
N LEU A 5 44.34 59.79 12.29
CA LEU A 5 43.79 58.99 13.39
C LEU A 5 42.26 58.86 13.33
N GLY A 6 41.55 59.92 12.94
CA GLY A 6 40.11 59.90 12.76
C GLY A 6 39.66 58.94 11.64
N TRP A 7 40.34 58.97 10.49
CA TRP A 7 40.06 58.06 9.38
C TRP A 7 40.42 56.60 9.71
N VAL A 8 41.53 56.37 10.41
CA VAL A 8 41.90 55.02 10.86
C VAL A 8 40.87 54.50 11.87
N GLY A 9 40.44 55.33 12.83
CA GLY A 9 39.38 54.97 13.79
C GLY A 9 38.06 54.63 13.09
N ALA A 10 37.63 55.45 12.13
CA ALA A 10 36.43 55.19 11.34
C ALA A 10 36.54 53.89 10.52
N ALA A 11 37.71 53.63 9.91
CA ALA A 11 37.96 52.40 9.16
C ALA A 11 37.91 51.15 10.05
N VAL A 12 38.47 51.20 11.27
CA VAL A 12 38.42 50.09 12.23
C VAL A 12 36.99 49.81 12.69
N ILE A 13 36.20 50.85 12.98
CA ILE A 13 34.79 50.69 13.37
C ILE A 13 33.98 50.06 12.23
N LEU A 14 34.17 50.55 10.99
CA LEU A 14 33.48 50.00 9.83
C LEU A 14 33.86 48.54 9.58
N ALA A 15 35.15 48.20 9.68
CA ALA A 15 35.62 46.83 9.55
C ALA A 15 35.04 45.92 10.65
N GLY A 16 34.98 46.40 11.89
CA GLY A 16 34.35 45.68 13.00
C GLY A 16 32.87 45.44 12.77
N ALA A 17 32.13 46.44 12.27
CA ALA A 17 30.72 46.31 11.94
C ALA A 17 30.49 45.31 10.79
N LEU A 18 31.35 45.31 9.76
CA LEU A 18 31.28 44.32 8.67
C LEU A 18 31.55 42.90 9.17
N VAL A 19 32.61 42.68 9.94
CA VAL A 19 32.93 41.36 10.49
C VAL A 19 31.83 40.88 11.43
N GLY A 20 31.37 41.75 12.34
CA GLY A 20 30.26 41.44 13.23
C GLY A 20 28.97 41.12 12.47
N GLY A 21 28.68 41.86 11.41
CA GLY A 21 27.54 41.60 10.53
C GLY A 21 27.64 40.25 9.81
N VAL A 22 28.80 39.89 9.28
CA VAL A 22 29.03 38.58 8.63
C VAL A 22 28.89 37.45 9.64
N LEU A 23 29.44 37.58 10.84
CA LEU A 23 29.31 36.57 11.89
C LEU A 23 27.85 36.39 12.32
N ALA A 24 27.13 37.49 12.52
CA ALA A 24 25.71 37.46 12.87
C ALA A 24 24.87 36.83 11.74
N ALA A 25 25.15 37.16 10.49
CA ALA A 25 24.48 36.58 9.33
C ALA A 25 24.76 35.07 9.22
N ASN A 26 25.99 34.63 9.42
CA ASN A 26 26.37 33.21 9.40
C ASN A 26 25.74 32.41 10.55
N ALA A 27 25.55 33.04 11.72
CA ALA A 27 24.90 32.40 12.85
C ALA A 27 23.37 32.31 12.72
N THR A 28 22.77 33.09 11.83
CA THR A 28 21.31 33.20 11.69
C THR A 28 20.85 32.74 10.31
N VAL A 29 21.05 33.58 9.29
CA VAL A 29 20.55 33.41 7.92
C VAL A 29 21.32 32.35 7.15
N PHE A 30 22.65 32.32 7.27
CA PHE A 30 23.50 31.36 6.54
C PHE A 30 23.95 30.20 7.45
N SER A 31 23.11 29.83 8.40
CA SER A 31 23.34 28.71 9.32
C SER A 31 22.82 27.39 8.73
N ALA A 32 23.37 26.25 9.18
CA ALA A 32 22.87 24.92 8.83
C ALA A 32 21.38 24.74 9.18
N SER A 33 20.98 25.21 10.36
CA SER A 33 19.58 25.21 10.78
C SER A 33 18.66 26.06 9.89
N ALA A 34 19.16 27.15 9.30
CA ALA A 34 18.36 27.96 8.35
C ALA A 34 18.15 27.22 7.03
N PHE A 35 19.19 26.59 6.49
CA PHE A 35 19.08 25.72 5.32
C PHE A 35 18.04 24.61 5.53
N VAL A 36 18.04 23.97 6.71
CA VAL A 36 17.02 22.96 7.04
C VAL A 36 15.62 23.56 7.14
N ARG A 37 15.45 24.74 7.73
CA ARG A 37 14.14 25.41 7.75
C ARG A 37 13.63 25.74 6.35
N ASP A 38 14.50 26.20 5.45
CA ASP A 38 14.13 26.50 4.07
C ASP A 38 13.72 25.23 3.31
N TYR A 39 14.43 24.12 3.55
CA TYR A 39 14.05 22.78 3.06
C TYR A 39 12.66 22.36 3.58
N LEU A 40 12.40 22.48 4.89
CA LEU A 40 11.12 22.10 5.49
C LEU A 40 9.96 22.97 4.98
N ALA A 41 10.20 24.27 4.78
CA ALA A 41 9.21 25.17 4.19
C ALA A 41 8.90 24.78 2.74
N SER A 42 9.92 24.47 1.95
CA SER A 42 9.75 24.03 0.56
C SER A 42 8.96 22.73 0.46
N LEU A 43 9.21 21.77 1.37
CA LEU A 43 8.41 20.56 1.48
C LEU A 43 6.96 20.85 1.86
N ALA A 44 6.73 21.72 2.86
CA ALA A 44 5.39 22.06 3.32
C ALA A 44 4.56 22.77 2.24
N ASP A 45 5.23 23.57 1.39
CA ASP A 45 4.62 24.27 0.26
C ASP A 45 4.47 23.38 -1.00
N GLY A 46 4.97 22.14 -0.98
CA GLY A 46 4.89 21.21 -2.11
C GLY A 46 5.92 21.46 -3.22
N HIS A 47 6.92 22.31 -3.00
CA HIS A 47 7.98 22.61 -3.98
C HIS A 47 9.02 21.49 -4.07
N VAL A 48 8.59 20.29 -4.49
CA VAL A 48 9.45 19.09 -4.48
C VAL A 48 10.61 19.22 -5.47
N ASP A 49 10.41 19.83 -6.63
CA ASP A 49 11.48 20.06 -7.60
C ASP A 49 12.63 20.89 -7.01
N GLU A 50 12.32 21.89 -6.17
CA GLU A 50 13.32 22.71 -5.50
C GLU A 50 14.09 21.90 -4.46
N VAL A 51 13.38 21.06 -3.71
CA VAL A 51 13.95 20.15 -2.71
C VAL A 51 14.90 19.15 -3.37
N LEU A 52 14.49 18.52 -4.47
CA LEU A 52 15.31 17.54 -5.20
C LEU A 52 16.54 18.18 -5.87
N ALA A 53 16.51 19.47 -6.15
CA ALA A 53 17.65 20.21 -6.67
C ALA A 53 18.68 20.61 -5.59
N LEU A 54 18.37 20.43 -4.30
CA LEU A 54 19.29 20.78 -3.22
C LEU A 54 20.53 19.86 -3.23
N PRO A 55 21.73 20.41 -2.94
CA PRO A 55 22.94 19.60 -2.89
C PRO A 55 22.85 18.46 -1.88
N GLY A 56 23.20 17.26 -2.30
CA GLY A 56 23.22 16.06 -1.45
C GLY A 56 21.89 15.30 -1.37
N VAL A 57 20.84 15.76 -2.05
CA VAL A 57 19.59 14.99 -2.22
C VAL A 57 19.77 13.98 -3.35
N ASP A 58 19.54 12.72 -3.04
CA ASP A 58 19.67 11.59 -3.97
C ASP A 58 18.70 10.47 -3.56
N ALA A 59 17.98 9.91 -4.53
CA ALA A 59 17.07 8.78 -4.37
C ALA A 59 17.79 7.44 -4.13
N LYS A 60 19.13 7.40 -4.25
CA LYS A 60 19.97 6.20 -3.99
C LYS A 60 19.61 5.00 -4.88
N GLY A 61 19.09 5.25 -6.07
CA GLY A 61 18.64 4.21 -7.00
C GLY A 61 17.36 3.47 -6.59
N LEU A 62 16.62 4.00 -5.61
CA LEU A 62 15.28 3.53 -5.24
C LEU A 62 14.23 4.02 -6.25
N ASP A 63 13.02 3.48 -6.16
CA ASP A 63 11.90 3.95 -6.95
C ASP A 63 11.46 5.36 -6.49
N GLU A 64 11.49 6.32 -7.41
CA GLU A 64 11.29 7.75 -7.15
C GLU A 64 9.81 8.16 -7.14
N ARG A 65 8.86 7.24 -7.37
CA ARG A 65 7.43 7.61 -7.46
C ARG A 65 6.87 8.26 -6.20
N LEU A 66 7.45 8.00 -5.02
CA LEU A 66 7.08 8.67 -3.77
C LEU A 66 7.67 10.09 -3.63
N LEU A 67 8.52 10.53 -4.54
CA LEU A 67 9.03 11.89 -4.60
C LEU A 67 8.07 12.82 -5.38
N ASP A 68 6.90 12.36 -5.79
CA ASP A 68 5.85 13.22 -6.37
C ASP A 68 5.10 13.93 -5.23
N GLU A 69 4.80 15.23 -5.40
CA GLU A 69 4.09 16.06 -4.41
C GLU A 69 2.74 15.45 -3.97
N ARG A 70 2.10 14.66 -4.84
CA ARG A 70 0.81 14.01 -4.56
C ARG A 70 0.96 12.76 -3.70
N ALA A 71 2.17 12.24 -3.50
CA ALA A 71 2.42 10.99 -2.80
C ALA A 71 2.34 11.11 -1.26
N PHE A 72 2.49 12.32 -0.74
CA PHE A 72 2.56 12.60 0.69
C PHE A 72 1.71 13.80 1.09
N THR A 73 1.49 13.93 2.39
CA THR A 73 0.89 15.11 2.99
C THR A 73 1.93 15.87 3.79
N GLY A 74 1.84 17.20 3.77
CA GLY A 74 2.66 18.07 4.61
C GLY A 74 2.50 17.73 6.09
N VAL A 75 3.60 17.86 6.82
CA VAL A 75 3.69 17.63 8.26
C VAL A 75 4.08 18.93 8.95
N ASP A 76 3.68 19.10 10.20
CA ASP A 76 4.17 20.19 11.03
C ASP A 76 5.57 19.81 11.52
N ALA A 77 6.57 20.60 11.14
CA ALA A 77 7.97 20.30 11.37
C ALA A 77 8.72 21.51 11.96
N GLU A 78 9.34 21.33 13.12
CA GLU A 78 10.06 22.38 13.84
C GLU A 78 11.48 21.95 14.15
N VAL A 79 12.46 22.82 13.85
CA VAL A 79 13.86 22.59 14.26
C VAL A 79 13.99 22.82 15.75
N VAL A 80 14.32 21.76 16.50
CA VAL A 80 14.44 21.78 17.97
C VAL A 80 15.89 21.70 18.46
N GLY A 81 16.85 21.44 17.57
CA GLY A 81 18.27 21.43 17.94
C GLY A 81 19.22 21.33 16.75
N ASP A 82 20.46 21.75 16.97
CA ASP A 82 21.56 21.69 16.01
C ASP A 82 22.84 21.33 16.77
N GLU A 83 23.42 20.17 16.46
CA GLU A 83 24.68 19.71 17.05
C GLU A 83 25.73 19.49 15.98
N VAL A 84 26.93 20.04 16.18
CA VAL A 84 28.04 19.86 15.25
C VAL A 84 28.95 18.73 15.72
N ARG A 85 29.19 17.75 14.85
CA ARG A 85 30.16 16.67 15.09
C ARG A 85 31.01 16.46 13.85
N ALA A 86 32.33 16.55 14.02
CA ALA A 86 33.31 16.35 12.95
C ALA A 86 33.06 17.17 11.66
N GLY A 87 32.49 18.38 11.78
CA GLY A 87 32.19 19.25 10.64
C GLY A 87 30.82 19.04 10.00
N VAL A 88 30.05 18.05 10.46
CA VAL A 88 28.66 17.81 10.06
C VAL A 88 27.71 18.32 11.13
N HIS A 89 26.71 19.08 10.71
CA HIS A 89 25.60 19.52 11.55
C HIS A 89 24.50 18.47 11.55
N ARG A 90 24.07 18.05 12.74
CA ARG A 90 22.96 17.13 12.96
C ARG A 90 21.79 17.95 13.48
N VAL A 91 20.91 18.35 12.58
CA VAL A 91 19.75 19.19 12.88
C VAL A 91 18.58 18.28 13.26
N ARG A 92 18.11 18.41 14.50
CA ARG A 92 16.98 17.64 15.04
C ARG A 92 15.69 18.39 14.76
N VAL A 93 14.73 17.70 14.16
CA VAL A 93 13.44 18.24 13.75
C VAL A 93 12.33 17.45 14.45
N ALA A 94 11.53 18.12 15.27
CA ALA A 94 10.31 17.53 15.81
C ALA A 94 9.22 17.58 14.72
N VAL A 95 8.52 16.47 14.53
CA VAL A 95 7.56 16.31 13.43
C VAL A 95 6.24 15.76 13.96
N SER A 96 5.12 16.30 13.47
CA SER A 96 3.79 15.76 13.75
C SER A 96 2.84 15.92 12.56
N GLY A 97 1.97 14.94 12.34
CA GLY A 97 1.00 14.94 11.25
C GLY A 97 0.17 13.67 11.24
N GLY A 98 -1.10 13.75 10.81
CA GLY A 98 -1.96 12.57 10.69
C GLY A 98 -2.14 11.74 11.97
N GLY A 99 -2.07 12.38 13.15
CA GLY A 99 -2.17 11.69 14.44
C GLY A 99 -0.90 10.98 14.91
N VAL A 100 0.19 11.03 14.15
CA VAL A 100 1.51 10.50 14.53
C VAL A 100 2.51 11.62 14.77
N SER A 101 3.50 11.36 15.63
CA SER A 101 4.58 12.30 15.93
C SER A 101 5.92 11.57 16.07
N GLY A 102 7.01 12.23 15.71
CA GLY A 102 8.35 11.68 15.79
C GLY A 102 9.42 12.75 15.74
N GLU A 103 10.67 12.32 15.63
CA GLU A 103 11.83 13.19 15.43
C GLU A 103 12.60 12.70 14.20
N ALA A 104 13.00 13.64 13.34
CA ALA A 104 13.91 13.39 12.23
C ALA A 104 15.26 14.06 12.50
N VAL A 105 16.34 13.47 11.99
CA VAL A 105 17.69 14.05 12.08
C VAL A 105 18.21 14.26 10.68
N LEU A 106 18.44 15.53 10.32
CA LEU A 106 18.98 15.92 9.03
C LEU A 106 20.47 16.24 9.18
N GLU A 107 21.31 15.54 8.42
CA GLU A 107 22.75 15.73 8.45
C GLU A 107 23.18 16.63 7.30
N VAL A 108 23.73 17.80 7.63
CA VAL A 108 24.14 18.82 6.65
C VAL A 108 25.58 19.23 6.86
N GLU A 109 26.30 19.49 5.79
CA GLU A 109 27.69 19.92 5.82
C GLU A 109 27.93 21.12 4.93
N ARG A 110 29.04 21.82 5.21
CA ARG A 110 29.45 22.95 4.40
C ARG A 110 30.15 22.45 3.15
N ILE A 111 29.52 22.66 2.00
CA ILE A 111 30.05 22.25 0.68
C ILE A 111 30.85 23.36 0.00
N GLY A 112 30.76 24.59 0.50
CA GLY A 112 31.40 25.72 -0.15
C GLY A 112 31.24 27.04 0.60
N SER A 113 31.48 28.13 -0.13
CA SER A 113 31.26 29.47 0.40
C SER A 113 31.00 30.50 -0.68
N ARG A 114 29.93 31.25 -0.50
CA ARG A 114 29.60 32.38 -1.36
C ARG A 114 30.41 33.61 -0.97
N PHE A 115 31.08 34.20 -1.96
CA PHE A 115 31.97 35.37 -1.80
C PHE A 115 33.08 35.20 -0.74
N GLY A 116 33.40 33.95 -0.36
CA GLY A 116 34.37 33.64 0.69
C GLY A 116 33.92 33.94 2.13
N LEU A 117 32.68 34.41 2.32
CA LEU A 117 32.19 34.88 3.62
C LEU A 117 31.01 34.06 4.15
N PHE A 118 30.11 33.63 3.27
CA PHE A 118 28.86 32.96 3.64
C PHE A 118 28.97 31.47 3.34
N PRO A 119 28.76 30.57 4.31
CA PRO A 119 28.74 29.14 4.05
C PRO A 119 27.68 28.76 3.02
N GLU A 120 28.02 27.82 2.15
CA GLU A 120 27.06 27.10 1.32
C GLU A 120 26.88 25.70 1.93
N TRP A 121 25.63 25.29 2.07
CA TRP A 121 25.23 24.06 2.76
C TRP A 121 24.69 23.04 1.76
N GLY A 122 24.89 21.78 2.08
CA GLY A 122 24.28 20.64 1.42
C GLY A 122 24.02 19.52 2.41
N PHE A 123 23.22 18.55 2.02
CA PHE A 123 23.02 17.34 2.81
C PHE A 123 24.28 16.48 2.77
N ALA A 124 24.83 16.18 3.96
CA ALA A 124 25.92 15.22 4.12
C ALA A 124 25.40 13.78 3.94
N SER A 125 24.13 13.55 4.31
CA SER A 125 23.37 12.34 4.02
C SER A 125 22.04 12.74 3.42
N SER A 126 21.69 12.14 2.28
CA SER A 126 20.44 12.44 1.57
C SER A 126 19.22 12.31 2.49
N PRO A 127 18.30 13.31 2.51
CA PRO A 127 17.11 13.34 3.35
C PRO A 127 15.99 12.46 2.76
N VAL A 128 16.36 11.23 2.39
CA VAL A 128 15.49 10.23 1.79
C VAL A 128 15.45 9.01 2.71
N THR A 129 14.23 8.67 3.13
CA THR A 129 13.88 7.45 3.85
C THR A 129 13.58 6.34 2.83
N THR A 130 14.10 5.14 3.06
CA THR A 130 13.67 3.96 2.29
C THR A 130 12.34 3.47 2.85
N VAL A 131 11.30 3.40 2.02
CA VAL A 131 10.02 2.77 2.40
C VAL A 131 9.85 1.48 1.62
N GLN A 132 9.87 0.36 2.33
CA GLN A 132 9.62 -0.97 1.78
C GLN A 132 8.12 -1.27 1.88
N VAL A 133 7.45 -1.53 0.77
CA VAL A 133 6.02 -1.86 0.75
C VAL A 133 5.82 -3.28 0.24
N SER A 134 5.12 -4.10 1.01
CA SER A 134 4.63 -5.42 0.62
C SER A 134 3.12 -5.43 0.60
N THR A 135 2.53 -6.13 -0.38
CA THR A 135 1.09 -6.26 -0.55
C THR A 135 0.66 -7.73 -0.57
N THR A 136 -0.56 -8.03 -0.15
CA THR A 136 -1.26 -9.32 -0.35
C THR A 136 -2.38 -9.14 -1.37
N GLY A 137 -2.86 -10.21 -2.01
CA GLY A 137 -4.06 -10.19 -2.89
C GLY A 137 -3.89 -9.48 -4.25
N ASP A 138 -3.54 -8.20 -4.24
CA ASP A 138 -3.25 -7.36 -5.40
C ASP A 138 -1.86 -6.73 -5.28
N ALA A 139 -1.25 -6.43 -6.43
CA ALA A 139 0.04 -5.77 -6.51
C ALA A 139 -0.11 -4.24 -6.53
N ARG A 140 -1.27 -3.73 -6.90
CA ARG A 140 -1.55 -2.30 -7.10
C ARG A 140 -1.99 -1.66 -5.80
N PHE A 141 -1.60 -0.43 -5.58
CA PHE A 141 -1.97 0.38 -4.42
C PHE A 141 -1.70 1.86 -4.74
N THR A 142 -2.06 2.76 -3.85
CA THR A 142 -1.76 4.18 -3.97
C THR A 142 -0.96 4.65 -2.77
N ALA A 143 -0.17 5.71 -2.96
CA ALA A 143 0.30 6.57 -1.89
C ALA A 143 -0.24 7.97 -2.18
N GLY A 144 -1.17 8.45 -1.35
CA GLY A 144 -1.95 9.65 -1.68
C GLY A 144 -2.55 9.56 -3.10
N GLY A 145 -2.24 10.52 -3.95
CA GLY A 145 -2.71 10.59 -5.34
C GLY A 145 -1.86 9.84 -6.38
N VAL A 146 -0.86 9.07 -5.96
CA VAL A 146 0.10 8.41 -6.86
C VAL A 146 -0.17 6.91 -6.95
N PRO A 147 -0.47 6.37 -8.14
CA PRO A 147 -0.63 4.92 -8.32
C PRO A 147 0.72 4.21 -8.31
N LEU A 148 0.80 3.15 -7.52
CA LEU A 148 1.98 2.33 -7.29
C LEU A 148 1.66 0.85 -7.55
N ALA A 149 2.71 0.05 -7.69
CA ALA A 149 2.58 -1.39 -7.82
C ALA A 149 3.84 -2.12 -7.36
N THR A 150 3.64 -3.30 -6.76
CA THR A 150 4.70 -4.28 -6.48
C THR A 150 4.90 -5.23 -7.66
N ALA A 151 6.11 -5.76 -7.82
CA ALA A 151 6.41 -6.67 -8.92
C ALA A 151 6.06 -8.13 -8.55
N GLY A 152 4.78 -8.49 -8.70
CA GLY A 152 4.28 -9.83 -8.40
C GLY A 152 4.33 -10.15 -6.90
N GLY A 153 3.91 -9.20 -6.06
CA GLY A 153 3.87 -9.36 -4.59
C GLY A 153 5.21 -9.25 -3.87
N ARG A 154 6.33 -9.14 -4.60
CA ARG A 154 7.63 -8.91 -3.98
C ARG A 154 7.68 -7.51 -3.37
N PRO A 155 8.26 -7.35 -2.17
CA PRO A 155 8.45 -6.04 -1.57
C PRO A 155 9.11 -5.06 -2.55
N ALA A 156 8.56 -3.86 -2.65
CA ALA A 156 9.09 -2.78 -3.46
C ALA A 156 9.64 -1.67 -2.57
N ALA A 157 10.79 -1.11 -2.96
CA ALA A 157 11.51 -0.11 -2.20
C ALA A 157 11.40 1.26 -2.87
N PHE A 158 10.90 2.25 -2.13
CA PHE A 158 10.67 3.60 -2.63
C PHE A 158 11.50 4.63 -1.87
N ALA A 159 11.90 5.69 -2.57
CA ALA A 159 12.52 6.88 -1.99
C ALA A 159 11.44 7.83 -1.47
N ALA A 160 11.44 8.11 -0.16
CA ALA A 160 10.53 9.04 0.48
C ALA A 160 11.27 10.25 1.07
N LEU A 161 10.84 11.46 0.76
CA LEU A 161 11.37 12.70 1.37
C LEU A 161 11.16 12.71 2.89
N THR A 162 12.10 13.33 3.60
CA THR A 162 12.17 13.33 5.07
C THR A 162 12.27 14.74 5.65
N PRO A 163 11.31 15.22 6.47
CA PRO A 163 10.15 14.50 6.95
C PRO A 163 8.91 14.69 6.07
N ALA A 164 8.15 13.62 5.88
CA ALA A 164 6.84 13.67 5.23
C ALA A 164 5.96 12.49 5.69
N LEU A 165 4.64 12.65 5.61
CA LEU A 165 3.67 11.60 5.93
C LEU A 165 3.14 10.97 4.65
N TYR A 166 3.35 9.66 4.49
CA TYR A 166 2.84 8.87 3.38
C TYR A 166 1.68 8.01 3.87
N VAL A 167 0.56 8.02 3.15
CA VAL A 167 -0.58 7.16 3.45
C VAL A 167 -0.75 6.21 2.29
N PHE A 168 -0.55 4.92 2.56
CA PHE A 168 -0.69 3.84 1.58
C PHE A 168 -2.07 3.22 1.70
N GLU A 169 -2.77 3.08 0.59
CA GLU A 169 -4.13 2.53 0.57
C GLU A 169 -4.40 1.75 -0.72
N HIS A 170 -5.49 1.01 -0.72
CA HIS A 170 -6.03 0.38 -1.91
C HIS A 170 -7.55 0.47 -1.84
N ASP A 171 -8.15 1.05 -2.88
CA ASP A 171 -9.60 1.08 -3.04
C ASP A 171 -9.93 0.82 -4.52
N SER A 172 -10.76 -0.19 -4.75
CA SER A 172 -11.25 -0.58 -6.07
C SER A 172 -12.66 -1.14 -5.95
N GLN A 173 -13.29 -1.43 -7.09
CA GLN A 173 -14.64 -1.97 -7.10
C GLN A 173 -14.79 -3.25 -6.26
N PHE A 174 -13.76 -4.10 -6.23
CA PHE A 174 -13.83 -5.43 -5.63
C PHE A 174 -12.91 -5.61 -4.42
N LEU A 175 -11.87 -4.81 -4.31
CA LEU A 175 -10.82 -4.99 -3.32
C LEU A 175 -10.60 -3.69 -2.54
N GLU A 176 -10.31 -3.84 -1.26
CA GLU A 176 -10.03 -2.74 -0.35
C GLU A 176 -8.87 -3.10 0.59
N ALA A 177 -8.18 -2.09 1.12
CA ALA A 177 -7.21 -2.24 2.20
C ALA A 177 -7.37 -1.10 3.21
N GLU A 178 -7.13 -1.41 4.48
CA GLU A 178 -7.07 -0.38 5.52
C GLU A 178 -5.87 0.55 5.25
N PRO A 179 -6.06 1.88 5.25
CA PRO A 179 -4.96 2.80 5.02
C PRO A 179 -3.86 2.69 6.08
N VAL A 180 -2.60 2.68 5.63
CA VAL A 180 -1.42 2.63 6.50
C VAL A 180 -0.62 3.92 6.35
N ALA A 181 -0.54 4.69 7.44
CA ALA A 181 0.23 5.93 7.50
C ALA A 181 1.66 5.69 8.00
N VAL A 182 2.65 6.23 7.30
CA VAL A 182 4.07 6.17 7.64
C VAL A 182 4.67 7.56 7.65
N LEU A 183 5.25 7.92 8.80
CA LEU A 183 6.05 9.12 8.94
C LEU A 183 7.50 8.81 8.55
N ALA A 184 7.96 9.36 7.43
CA ALA A 184 9.36 9.26 7.02
C ALA A 184 10.21 10.18 7.89
N THR A 185 11.13 9.64 8.67
CA THR A 185 11.98 10.40 9.62
C THR A 185 13.49 10.22 9.38
N GLY A 186 13.86 9.52 8.30
CA GLY A 186 15.24 9.22 7.92
C GLY A 186 15.69 7.81 8.32
N THR A 187 14.85 7.07 9.06
CA THR A 187 15.01 5.64 9.33
C THR A 187 14.16 4.83 8.38
N ASP A 188 14.74 3.76 7.81
CA ASP A 188 14.02 2.85 6.92
C ASP A 188 12.71 2.35 7.56
N ALA A 189 11.64 2.36 6.75
CA ALA A 189 10.31 1.95 7.16
C ALA A 189 9.81 0.77 6.31
N ALA A 190 8.95 -0.06 6.90
CA ALA A 190 8.31 -1.18 6.23
C ALA A 190 6.79 -1.09 6.39
N VAL A 191 6.07 -1.32 5.30
CA VAL A 191 4.61 -1.28 5.20
C VAL A 191 4.11 -2.61 4.66
N ALA A 192 3.16 -3.21 5.36
CA ALA A 192 2.40 -4.33 4.87
C ALA A 192 0.95 -3.88 4.63
N LEU A 193 0.53 -3.89 3.37
CA LEU A 193 -0.83 -3.55 2.98
C LEU A 193 -1.60 -4.83 2.71
N ASP A 194 -2.61 -5.09 3.52
CA ASP A 194 -3.46 -6.27 3.40
C ASP A 194 -4.68 -5.97 2.53
N ILE A 195 -4.60 -6.34 1.25
CA ILE A 195 -5.67 -6.07 0.27
C ILE A 195 -6.61 -7.26 0.24
N ARG A 196 -7.88 -7.00 0.57
CA ARG A 196 -8.92 -8.01 0.79
C ARG A 196 -10.16 -7.75 -0.07
N PRO A 197 -10.99 -8.78 -0.30
CA PRO A 197 -12.29 -8.63 -0.95
C PRO A 197 -13.18 -7.72 -0.13
N ASN A 198 -13.82 -6.75 -0.78
CA ASN A 198 -14.86 -5.95 -0.16
C ASN A 198 -16.22 -6.67 -0.22
N ALA A 199 -17.23 -6.11 0.44
CA ALA A 199 -18.57 -6.69 0.49
C ALA A 199 -19.23 -6.85 -0.90
N VAL A 200 -18.90 -5.97 -1.85
CA VAL A 200 -19.44 -6.02 -3.22
C VAL A 200 -18.90 -7.24 -3.96
N PHE A 201 -17.61 -7.54 -3.82
CA PHE A 201 -17.00 -8.70 -4.46
C PHE A 201 -17.56 -10.00 -3.90
N THR A 202 -17.66 -10.11 -2.57
CA THR A 202 -18.24 -11.28 -1.92
C THR A 202 -19.68 -11.53 -2.37
N ALA A 203 -20.50 -10.48 -2.48
CA ALA A 203 -21.88 -10.62 -2.94
C ALA A 203 -21.98 -11.11 -4.39
N ILE A 204 -21.21 -10.51 -5.31
CA ILE A 204 -21.22 -10.90 -6.74
C ILE A 204 -20.77 -12.36 -6.92
N VAL A 205 -19.74 -12.78 -6.18
CA VAL A 205 -19.28 -14.16 -6.23
C VAL A 205 -20.33 -15.10 -5.65
N ALA A 206 -20.96 -14.76 -4.52
CA ALA A 206 -22.01 -15.56 -3.92
C ALA A 206 -23.19 -15.78 -4.88
N ASP A 207 -23.69 -14.71 -5.52
CA ASP A 207 -24.76 -14.79 -6.50
C ASP A 207 -24.38 -15.69 -7.69
N ALA A 208 -23.12 -15.61 -8.13
CA ALA A 208 -22.66 -16.38 -9.28
C ALA A 208 -22.42 -17.87 -8.95
N VAL A 209 -21.96 -18.18 -7.73
CA VAL A 209 -21.88 -19.56 -7.21
C VAL A 209 -23.30 -20.14 -7.09
N GLU A 210 -24.24 -19.38 -6.55
CA GLU A 210 -25.65 -19.83 -6.46
C GLU A 210 -26.23 -20.10 -7.85
N ALA A 211 -26.01 -19.21 -8.82
CA ALA A 211 -26.49 -19.39 -10.19
C ALA A 211 -25.89 -20.65 -10.87
N ASP A 212 -24.61 -20.94 -10.65
CA ASP A 212 -23.94 -22.15 -11.16
C ASP A 212 -24.54 -23.42 -10.55
N LEU A 213 -24.75 -23.43 -9.23
CA LEU A 213 -25.38 -24.54 -8.53
C LEU A 213 -26.85 -24.73 -8.94
N LEU A 214 -27.59 -23.65 -9.20
CA LEU A 214 -28.96 -23.73 -9.72
C LEU A 214 -28.96 -24.35 -11.12
N ALA A 215 -28.07 -23.94 -12.02
CA ALA A 215 -27.93 -24.55 -13.34
C ALA A 215 -27.59 -26.05 -13.26
N CYS A 216 -26.84 -26.47 -12.24
CA CYS A 216 -26.62 -27.89 -11.95
C CYS A 216 -27.90 -28.64 -11.59
N THR A 217 -28.79 -28.03 -10.82
CA THR A 217 -30.06 -28.66 -10.44
C THR A 217 -31.03 -28.86 -11.61
N GLU A 218 -30.90 -28.07 -12.67
CA GLU A 218 -31.75 -28.12 -13.87
C GLU A 218 -31.42 -29.28 -14.83
N GLN A 219 -30.29 -29.99 -14.66
CA GLN A 219 -29.83 -30.99 -15.63
C GLN A 219 -30.61 -32.32 -15.62
N GLY A 220 -31.49 -32.56 -14.64
CA GLY A 220 -32.40 -33.72 -14.64
C GLY A 220 -31.71 -35.10 -14.67
N ILE A 221 -30.45 -35.20 -14.23
CA ILE A 221 -29.66 -36.44 -14.23
C ILE A 221 -29.04 -36.72 -12.87
N LEU A 222 -28.76 -37.99 -12.56
CA LEU A 222 -28.16 -38.39 -11.27
C LEU A 222 -26.74 -37.86 -11.04
N PHE A 223 -26.03 -37.53 -12.11
CA PHE A 223 -24.68 -36.98 -12.09
C PHE A 223 -24.61 -35.77 -13.04
N PRO A 224 -25.08 -34.60 -12.61
CA PRO A 224 -25.00 -33.37 -13.40
C PRO A 224 -23.55 -33.09 -13.85
N VAL A 225 -23.37 -32.77 -15.12
CA VAL A 225 -22.06 -32.57 -15.74
C VAL A 225 -21.48 -31.24 -15.26
N GLY A 226 -20.24 -31.27 -14.77
CA GLY A 226 -19.53 -30.08 -14.27
C GLY A 226 -19.94 -29.66 -12.87
N CYS A 227 -20.74 -30.46 -12.17
CA CYS A 227 -21.33 -30.11 -10.88
C CYS A 227 -20.68 -30.85 -9.72
N PRO A 228 -20.68 -30.26 -8.51
CA PRO A 228 -19.97 -30.81 -7.36
C PRO A 228 -20.70 -31.97 -6.66
N PHE A 229 -21.92 -32.31 -7.08
CA PHE A 229 -22.74 -33.36 -6.47
C PHE A 229 -23.26 -34.38 -7.49
N GLY A 230 -23.54 -35.59 -6.99
CA GLY A 230 -24.17 -36.67 -7.73
C GLY A 230 -24.41 -37.88 -6.83
N HIS A 231 -25.35 -38.74 -7.21
CA HIS A 231 -25.72 -39.89 -6.38
C HIS A 231 -26.00 -41.14 -7.22
N ALA A 232 -25.33 -42.24 -6.88
CA ALA A 232 -25.56 -43.54 -7.51
C ALA A 232 -26.76 -44.24 -6.86
N ILE A 233 -27.66 -44.78 -7.68
CA ILE A 233 -28.80 -45.57 -7.23
C ILE A 233 -28.67 -46.98 -7.83
N GLU A 234 -28.75 -48.01 -6.98
CA GLU A 234 -28.69 -49.41 -7.41
C GLU A 234 -30.01 -49.89 -8.04
N ASN A 235 -31.15 -49.39 -7.51
CA ASN A 235 -32.48 -49.69 -8.01
C ASN A 235 -32.76 -49.02 -9.37
N ARG A 236 -33.81 -49.48 -10.06
CA ARG A 236 -34.19 -48.89 -11.34
C ARG A 236 -34.81 -47.51 -11.12
N VAL A 237 -34.21 -46.48 -11.69
CA VAL A 237 -34.81 -45.14 -11.74
C VAL A 237 -35.99 -45.13 -12.71
N VAL A 238 -37.16 -44.67 -12.24
CA VAL A 238 -38.41 -44.68 -13.02
C VAL A 238 -39.04 -43.29 -13.20
N SER A 239 -38.44 -42.26 -12.62
CA SER A 239 -38.80 -40.85 -12.83
C SER A 239 -37.54 -40.02 -13.11
N GLU A 240 -37.72 -38.78 -13.57
CA GLU A 240 -36.63 -37.84 -13.75
C GLU A 240 -36.11 -37.35 -12.38
N PRO A 241 -34.79 -37.43 -12.11
CA PRO A 241 -34.17 -36.88 -10.91
C PRO A 241 -34.45 -35.39 -10.73
N VAL A 242 -34.97 -34.99 -9.57
CA VAL A 242 -35.13 -33.58 -9.19
C VAL A 242 -34.08 -33.23 -8.15
N TRP A 243 -33.28 -32.22 -8.46
CA TRP A 243 -32.27 -31.69 -7.54
C TRP A 243 -32.73 -30.34 -6.96
N THR A 244 -32.38 -30.08 -5.71
CA THR A 244 -32.49 -28.77 -5.07
C THR A 244 -31.27 -28.53 -4.19
N ILE A 245 -30.92 -27.27 -3.93
CA ILE A 245 -29.89 -26.94 -2.94
C ILE A 245 -30.59 -26.77 -1.59
N ALA A 246 -30.36 -27.71 -0.68
CA ALA A 246 -30.95 -27.69 0.66
C ALA A 246 -30.18 -26.73 1.58
N GLU A 247 -28.85 -26.74 1.49
CA GLU A 247 -27.96 -25.84 2.23
C GLU A 247 -26.93 -25.28 1.24
N PRO A 248 -26.95 -23.96 0.96
CA PRO A 248 -25.98 -23.34 0.07
C PRO A 248 -24.61 -23.25 0.75
N PRO A 249 -23.52 -23.35 -0.01
CA PRO A 249 -22.18 -23.23 0.54
C PRO A 249 -21.87 -21.82 1.04
N ALA A 250 -21.12 -21.73 2.14
CA ALA A 250 -20.61 -20.45 2.63
C ALA A 250 -19.46 -19.96 1.73
N VAL A 251 -19.67 -18.84 1.06
CA VAL A 251 -18.67 -18.25 0.17
C VAL A 251 -17.67 -17.41 0.97
N GLU A 252 -16.46 -17.93 1.13
CA GLU A 252 -15.31 -17.20 1.66
C GLU A 252 -14.28 -17.02 0.54
N LEU A 253 -13.94 -15.76 0.26
CA LEU A 253 -12.97 -15.40 -0.76
C LEU A 253 -11.58 -15.29 -0.15
N VAL A 254 -10.62 -16.00 -0.73
CA VAL A 254 -9.21 -15.88 -0.36
C VAL A 254 -8.33 -15.58 -1.57
N ALA A 255 -7.19 -14.97 -1.31
CA ALA A 255 -6.19 -14.73 -2.33
C ALA A 255 -5.55 -16.06 -2.73
N SER A 256 -5.45 -16.31 -4.03
CA SER A 256 -4.75 -17.49 -4.53
C SER A 256 -3.23 -17.32 -4.47
N GLU A 257 -2.47 -18.37 -4.81
CA GLU A 257 -1.02 -18.29 -4.98
C GLU A 257 -0.56 -17.29 -6.05
N ARG A 258 -1.46 -16.86 -6.94
CA ARG A 258 -1.18 -15.90 -8.01
C ARG A 258 -1.88 -14.58 -7.71
N PHE A 259 -1.11 -13.49 -7.68
CA PHE A 259 -1.64 -12.14 -7.52
C PHE A 259 -2.70 -11.80 -8.56
N GLY A 260 -3.79 -11.18 -8.11
CA GLY A 260 -4.94 -10.84 -8.95
C GLY A 260 -5.89 -11.99 -9.26
N LEU A 261 -5.61 -13.20 -8.77
CA LEU A 261 -6.53 -14.33 -8.81
C LEU A 261 -6.99 -14.66 -7.39
N TRP A 262 -8.28 -14.94 -7.27
CA TRP A 262 -8.98 -15.23 -6.03
C TRP A 262 -9.62 -16.60 -6.12
N GLU A 263 -9.99 -17.16 -4.98
CA GLU A 263 -10.65 -18.45 -4.95
C GLU A 263 -11.63 -18.56 -3.80
N VAL A 264 -12.64 -19.41 -4.03
CA VAL A 264 -13.50 -19.95 -2.99
C VAL A 264 -13.01 -21.37 -2.73
N HIS A 265 -12.51 -21.63 -1.53
CA HIS A 265 -12.04 -22.95 -1.18
C HIS A 265 -13.13 -23.80 -0.55
N GLY A 266 -13.42 -24.94 -1.17
CA GLY A 266 -13.99 -26.12 -0.51
C GLY A 266 -15.17 -25.81 0.40
N SER A 267 -16.07 -24.94 -0.05
CA SER A 267 -17.21 -24.52 0.75
C SER A 267 -18.25 -25.64 0.74
N ASP A 268 -18.55 -26.16 1.93
CA ASP A 268 -19.47 -27.29 2.10
C ASP A 268 -20.92 -26.85 1.86
N GLY A 269 -21.67 -27.65 1.09
CA GLY A 269 -23.10 -27.48 0.85
C GLY A 269 -23.83 -28.82 0.81
N VAL A 270 -25.15 -28.77 0.74
CA VAL A 270 -26.01 -29.97 0.68
C VAL A 270 -27.00 -29.84 -0.46
N ALA A 271 -26.94 -30.79 -1.40
CA ALA A 271 -27.92 -30.95 -2.46
C ALA A 271 -28.92 -32.03 -2.07
N ARG A 272 -30.21 -31.84 -2.35
CA ARG A 272 -31.25 -32.83 -2.12
C ARG A 272 -31.72 -33.42 -3.43
N LEU A 273 -31.63 -34.74 -3.54
CA LEU A 273 -32.15 -35.54 -4.64
C LEU A 273 -33.52 -36.11 -4.27
N THR A 274 -34.51 -35.89 -5.14
CA THR A 274 -35.81 -36.56 -5.09
C THR A 274 -36.03 -37.33 -6.38
N VAL A 275 -36.29 -38.64 -6.28
CA VAL A 275 -36.52 -39.50 -7.46
C VAL A 275 -37.29 -40.77 -7.09
N ASP A 276 -38.25 -41.15 -7.92
CA ASP A 276 -38.92 -42.45 -7.81
C ASP A 276 -38.02 -43.59 -8.32
N VAL A 277 -37.88 -44.61 -7.48
CA VAL A 277 -37.10 -45.83 -7.75
C VAL A 277 -37.98 -47.07 -7.65
N GLN A 278 -37.72 -48.03 -8.54
CA GLN A 278 -38.33 -49.36 -8.51
C GLN A 278 -37.32 -50.37 -7.97
N SER A 279 -37.70 -51.06 -6.89
CA SER A 279 -36.93 -52.14 -6.29
C SER A 279 -36.71 -53.28 -7.30
N LEU A 280 -35.45 -53.69 -7.45
CA LEU A 280 -35.09 -54.82 -8.32
C LEU A 280 -35.49 -56.18 -7.73
N PHE A 281 -35.81 -56.25 -6.44
CA PHE A 281 -36.14 -57.49 -5.74
C PHE A 281 -37.63 -57.84 -5.79
N ASP A 282 -38.50 -56.86 -5.55
CA ASP A 282 -39.95 -57.06 -5.42
C ASP A 282 -40.80 -56.21 -6.37
N GLY A 283 -40.16 -55.33 -7.17
CA GLY A 283 -40.83 -54.48 -8.14
C GLY A 283 -41.63 -53.32 -7.56
N SER A 284 -41.60 -53.10 -6.25
CA SER A 284 -42.27 -51.97 -5.59
C SER A 284 -41.66 -50.63 -6.01
N ILE A 285 -42.48 -49.58 -6.05
CA ILE A 285 -42.06 -48.21 -6.40
C ILE A 285 -42.12 -47.34 -5.15
N THR A 286 -41.04 -46.61 -4.88
CA THR A 286 -40.92 -45.69 -3.74
C THR A 286 -40.24 -44.41 -4.16
N SER A 287 -40.65 -43.27 -3.58
CA SER A 287 -39.93 -42.00 -3.70
C SER A 287 -38.70 -42.03 -2.79
N LEU A 288 -37.52 -41.90 -3.38
CA LEU A 288 -36.27 -41.71 -2.66
C LEU A 288 -36.01 -40.22 -2.49
N GLU A 289 -35.80 -39.79 -1.26
CA GLU A 289 -35.26 -38.48 -0.92
C GLU A 289 -33.90 -38.68 -0.23
N HIS A 290 -32.87 -38.01 -0.72
CA HIS A 290 -31.52 -38.16 -0.18
C HIS A 290 -30.75 -36.83 -0.20
N ASP A 291 -30.13 -36.51 0.94
CA ASP A 291 -29.25 -35.36 1.08
C ASP A 291 -27.82 -35.78 0.75
N VAL A 292 -27.22 -35.07 -0.20
CA VAL A 292 -25.90 -35.32 -0.77
C VAL A 292 -24.99 -34.15 -0.40
N PRO A 293 -24.09 -34.33 0.58
CA PRO A 293 -23.10 -33.32 0.90
C PRO A 293 -22.11 -33.18 -0.25
N PHE A 294 -21.69 -31.95 -0.53
CA PHE A 294 -20.68 -31.64 -1.53
C PHE A 294 -19.77 -30.51 -1.04
N ALA A 295 -18.58 -30.43 -1.63
CA ALA A 295 -17.69 -29.29 -1.47
C ALA A 295 -17.51 -28.61 -2.83
N ALA A 296 -17.72 -27.31 -2.88
CA ALA A 296 -17.56 -26.52 -4.10
C ALA A 296 -16.31 -25.65 -3.99
N SER A 297 -15.53 -25.62 -5.08
CA SER A 297 -14.34 -24.77 -5.19
C SER A 297 -14.37 -24.02 -6.52
N TYR A 298 -14.02 -22.74 -6.47
CA TYR A 298 -14.06 -21.86 -7.65
C TYR A 298 -12.81 -21.01 -7.73
N GLY A 299 -12.18 -20.99 -8.91
CA GLY A 299 -11.17 -20.01 -9.27
C GLY A 299 -11.85 -18.77 -9.82
N ILE A 300 -11.41 -17.60 -9.38
CA ILE A 300 -12.05 -16.32 -9.66
C ILE A 300 -11.00 -15.37 -10.24
N ALA A 301 -11.31 -14.87 -11.43
CA ALA A 301 -10.59 -13.79 -12.07
C ALA A 301 -11.56 -12.62 -12.29
N PHE A 302 -11.03 -11.41 -12.38
CA PHE A 302 -11.83 -10.28 -12.84
C PHE A 302 -11.04 -9.41 -13.81
N GLU A 303 -11.74 -8.92 -14.83
CA GLU A 303 -11.20 -7.98 -15.81
C GLU A 303 -12.11 -6.76 -15.85
N GLY A 304 -11.58 -5.60 -15.46
CA GLY A 304 -12.38 -4.40 -15.28
C GLY A 304 -13.49 -4.63 -14.24
N THR A 305 -14.73 -4.65 -14.71
CA THR A 305 -15.94 -4.81 -13.87
C THR A 305 -16.56 -6.20 -13.97
N THR A 306 -15.95 -7.12 -14.71
CA THR A 306 -16.52 -8.45 -14.97
C THR A 306 -15.80 -9.51 -14.14
N VAL A 307 -16.57 -10.25 -13.35
CA VAL A 307 -16.09 -11.43 -12.60
C VAL A 307 -16.26 -12.68 -13.46
N VAL A 308 -15.22 -13.50 -13.54
CA VAL A 308 -15.21 -14.77 -14.25
C VAL A 308 -14.96 -15.88 -13.24
N LEU A 309 -15.92 -16.79 -13.11
CA LEU A 309 -15.77 -17.98 -12.27
C LEU A 309 -15.37 -19.18 -13.12
N THR A 310 -14.45 -19.96 -12.59
CA THR A 310 -14.03 -21.24 -13.16
C THR A 310 -14.19 -22.31 -12.07
N PRO A 311 -15.14 -23.25 -12.21
CA PRO A 311 -15.25 -24.37 -11.29
C PRO A 311 -13.95 -25.17 -11.23
N VAL A 312 -13.45 -25.42 -10.02
CA VAL A 312 -12.28 -26.26 -9.79
C VAL A 312 -12.79 -27.65 -9.39
N GLY A 313 -12.56 -28.63 -10.25
CA GLY A 313 -13.02 -30.00 -10.00
C GLY A 313 -12.38 -30.60 -8.75
N PRO A 314 -13.02 -31.60 -8.11
CA PRO A 314 -12.47 -32.27 -6.94
C PRO A 314 -11.17 -33.00 -7.32
N GLY A 315 -10.02 -32.41 -7.00
CA GLY A 315 -8.68 -32.96 -7.27
C GLY A 315 -7.68 -32.03 -7.96
N GLY A 316 -8.02 -30.74 -8.15
CA GLY A 316 -7.09 -29.69 -8.59
C GLY A 316 -6.52 -28.90 -7.43
#